data_AF-A0A2E4HDR0-F1
#
_entry.id   AF-A0A2E4HDR0-F1
#
_cell.length_a   1.000
_cell.length_b   1.000
_cell.length_c   1.000
_cell.angle_alpha   90.00
_cell.angle_beta   90.00
_cell.angle_gamma   90.00
#
_symmetry.space_group_name_H-M   'P 1'
#
loop_
_entity.id
_entity.type
_entity.pdbx_description
1 polymer ?
#
loop_
_entity_poly.entity_id
_entity_poly.type
_entity_poly.pdbx_seq_one_letter_code
_entity_poly.pdbx_strand_id
1 'polypeptide(L)' 'MPFGKYKDYYLVDIPEAYFIWFQQKGFPEGKLGRLLEEVQELKVNGLESLLYQIRKTYPKPSNLKD' A
#
# COMPACT_ATOMS: atom_id res chain seq x y z
N MET A 1 -6.12 1.41 -1.62
CA MET A 1 -6.51 2.06 -0.36
C MET A 1 -8.02 2.27 -0.40
N PRO A 2 -8.77 1.89 0.65
CA PRO A 2 -10.24 1.88 0.56
C PRO A 2 -10.92 3.23 0.82
N PHE A 3 -10.23 4.23 1.41
CA PHE A 3 -10.85 5.51 1.79
C PHE A 3 -9.82 6.65 1.88
N GLY A 4 -10.32 7.87 2.14
CA GLY A 4 -9.51 9.05 2.40
C GLY A 4 -8.92 9.69 1.14
N LYS A 5 -7.91 10.56 1.33
CA LYS A 5 -7.25 11.30 0.24
C LYS A 5 -6.67 10.40 -0.86
N TYR A 6 -6.19 9.21 -0.49
CA TYR A 6 -5.55 8.26 -1.41
C TYR A 6 -6.48 7.12 -1.80
N LYS A 7 -7.81 7.29 -1.69
CA LYS A 7 -8.77 6.28 -2.10
C LYS A 7 -8.48 5.80 -3.53
N ASP A 8 -8.58 4.49 -3.75
CA ASP A 8 -8.34 3.80 -5.02
C ASP A 8 -6.88 3.75 -5.50
N TYR A 9 -5.94 4.33 -4.73
CA TYR A 9 -4.51 4.17 -5.00
C TYR A 9 -4.03 2.79 -4.54
N TYR A 10 -3.04 2.21 -5.24
CA TYR A 10 -2.27 1.10 -4.68
C TYR A 10 -1.51 1.61 -3.44
N LEU A 11 -1.32 0.74 -2.44
CA LEU A 11 -0.63 1.15 -1.21
C LEU A 11 0.81 1.63 -1.49
N VAL A 12 1.49 1.01 -2.45
CA VAL A 12 2.84 1.41 -2.86
C VAL A 12 2.91 2.84 -3.42
N ASP A 13 1.82 3.32 -4.05
CA ASP A 13 1.74 4.65 -4.65
C ASP A 13 1.46 5.75 -3.60
N ILE A 14 1.18 5.37 -2.35
CA ILE A 14 0.93 6.31 -1.26
C ILE A 14 2.27 6.88 -0.74
N PRO A 15 2.36 8.20 -0.46
CA PRO A 15 3.55 8.81 0.11
C PRO A 15 3.94 8.20 1.47
N GLU A 16 5.24 8.03 1.70
CA GLU A 16 5.79 7.45 2.94
C GLU A 16 5.32 8.16 4.21
N ALA A 17 5.18 9.49 4.17
CA ALA A 17 4.68 10.30 5.28
C ALA A 17 3.31 9.82 5.82
N TYR A 18 2.47 9.22 4.98
CA TYR A 18 1.19 8.66 5.39
C TYR A 18 1.35 7.40 6.26
N PHE A 19 2.36 6.58 5.97
CA PHE A 19 2.68 5.39 6.76
C PHE A 19 3.32 5.76 8.09
N ILE A 20 4.21 6.76 8.10
CA ILE A 20 4.82 7.30 9.33
C ILE A 20 3.73 7.82 10.28
N TRP A 21 2.71 8.51 9.75
CA TRP A 21 1.57 8.95 10.55
C TRP A 21 0.83 7.78 11.20
N PHE A 22 0.56 6.70 10.44
CA PHE A 22 -0.04 5.49 11.00
C PHE A 22 0.87 4.79 12.01
N GLN A 23 2.18 4.72 11.79
CA GLN A 23 3.12 4.13 12.75
C GLN A 23 3.09 4.86 14.11
N GLN A 24 2.87 6.18 14.10
CA GLN A 24 2.72 6.98 15.33
C GLN A 24 1.35 6.84 15.99
N LYS A 25 0.29 6.60 15.22
CA LYS A 25 -1.09 6.54 15.71
C LYS A 25 -1.62 5.12 15.96
N GLY A 26 -0.94 4.12 15.41
CA GLY A 26 -1.41 2.74 15.29
C GLY A 26 -2.05 2.49 13.93
N PHE A 27 -1.71 1.35 13.32
CA PHE A 27 -2.34 0.87 12.09
C PHE A 27 -3.76 0.33 12.40
N PRO A 28 -4.69 0.40 11.43
CA PRO A 28 -6.04 -0.16 11.62
C PRO A 28 -5.97 -1.68 11.74
N GLU A 29 -6.80 -2.30 12.56
CA GLU A 29 -6.79 -3.76 12.69
C GLU A 29 -7.16 -4.50 11.38
N GLY A 30 -6.73 -5.75 11.31
CA GLY A 30 -7.07 -6.67 10.23
C GLY A 30 -6.19 -6.50 8.99
N LYS A 31 -6.73 -6.93 7.84
CA LYS A 31 -5.95 -7.07 6.60
C LYS A 31 -5.35 -5.75 6.12
N LEU A 32 -6.08 -4.65 6.26
CA LEU A 32 -5.60 -3.35 5.77
C LEU A 32 -4.39 -2.85 6.56
N GLY A 33 -4.41 -2.90 7.89
CA GLY A 33 -3.26 -2.47 8.70
C GLY A 33 -2.04 -3.32 8.43
N ARG A 34 -2.20 -4.64 8.39
CA ARG A 34 -1.11 -5.55 8.07
C ARG A 34 -0.46 -5.21 6.71
N LEU A 35 -1.27 -4.96 5.67
CA LEU A 35 -0.75 -4.56 4.37
C LEU A 35 -0.08 -3.17 4.40
N LEU A 36 -0.56 -2.25 5.23
CA LEU A 36 0.07 -0.94 5.41
C LEU A 36 1.43 -1.08 6.11
N GLU A 37 1.54 -1.92 7.13
CA GLU A 37 2.80 -2.26 7.81
C GLU A 37 3.80 -2.89 6.84
N GLU A 38 3.39 -3.93 6.11
CA GLU A 38 4.23 -4.61 5.12
C GLU A 38 4.74 -3.65 4.03
N VAL A 39 3.88 -2.74 3.54
CA VAL A 39 4.29 -1.73 2.56
C VAL A 39 5.20 -0.66 3.18
N GLN A 40 4.99 -0.29 4.45
CA GLN A 40 5.90 0.60 5.17
C GLN A 40 7.30 -0.03 5.26
N GLU A 41 7.39 -1.29 5.65
CA GLU A 41 8.66 -2.02 5.73
C GLU A 41 9.40 -2.04 4.39
N LEU A 42 8.68 -2.26 3.28
CA LEU A 42 9.28 -2.18 1.96
C LEU A 42 9.80 -0.77 1.64
N LYS A 43 9.06 0.27 2.00
CA LYS A 43 9.44 1.68 1.77
C LYS A 43 10.71 2.07 2.53
N VAL A 44 10.77 1.79 3.83
CA VAL A 44 11.94 2.17 4.65
C VAL A 44 13.22 1.43 4.22
N ASN A 45 13.09 0.29 3.55
CA ASN A 45 14.21 -0.46 2.97
C ASN A 45 14.47 -0.16 1.49
N GLY A 46 13.68 0.70 0.83
CA GLY A 46 13.82 1.00 -0.60
C GLY A 46 13.47 -0.15 -1.55
N LEU A 47 12.58 -1.05 -1.13
CA LEU A 47 12.21 -2.29 -1.84
C LEU A 47 10.90 -2.17 -2.64
N GLU A 48 10.36 -0.97 -2.85
CA GLU A 48 9.09 -0.78 -3.57
C GLU A 48 9.15 -1.23 -5.04
N SER A 49 10.35 -1.28 -5.61
CA SER A 49 10.61 -1.79 -6.96
C SER A 49 10.05 -3.20 -7.17
N LEU A 50 10.05 -4.04 -6.13
CA LEU A 50 9.47 -5.39 -6.16
C LEU A 50 7.96 -5.33 -6.42
N LEU A 51 7.24 -4.42 -5.76
CA LEU A 51 5.80 -4.26 -5.95
C LEU A 51 5.46 -3.71 -7.33
N TYR A 52 6.26 -2.77 -7.84
CA TYR A 52 6.09 -2.26 -9.21
C TYR A 52 6.30 -3.36 -10.25
N GLN A 53 7.29 -4.23 -10.05
CA GLN A 53 7.55 -5.38 -10.91
C GLN A 53 6.39 -6.39 -10.85
N ILE A 54 5.91 -6.75 -9.66
CA ILE A 54 4.76 -7.66 -9.49
C ILE A 54 3.52 -7.10 -10.21
N ARG A 55 3.21 -5.81 -10.03
CA ARG A 55 2.08 -5.14 -10.70
C ARG A 55 2.21 -5.16 -12.23
N LYS A 56 3.43 -5.01 -12.75
CA LYS A 56 3.69 -5.08 -14.19
C LYS A 56 3.51 -6.49 -14.74
N THR A 57 3.98 -7.50 -13.99
CA THR A 57 3.89 -8.91 -14.39
C THR A 57 2.47 -9.47 -14.25
N TYR A 58 1.74 -9.03 -13.23
CA TYR A 58 0.39 -9.49 -12.89
C TYR A 58 -0.57 -8.29 -12.83
N PRO A 59 -0.98 -7.74 -13.99
CA PRO A 59 -1.92 -6.63 -14.01
C PRO A 59 -3.28 -7.03 -13.45
N LYS A 60 -4.03 -6.04 -12.93
CA LYS A 60 -5.38 -6.25 -12.39
C LYS A 60 -6.26 -6.97 -13.43
N PRO A 61 -6.91 -8.09 -13.07
CA PRO A 61 -7.83 -8.78 -13.96
C PRO A 61 -8.96 -7.86 -14.42
N SER A 62 -9.24 -7.83 -15.73
CA SER A 62 -10.25 -6.95 -16.34
C SER A 62 -11.69 -7.23 -15.88
N ASN A 63 -11.94 -8.37 -15.24
CA ASN A 63 -13.23 -8.79 -14.69
C ASN A 63 -13.48 -8.33 -13.25
N LEU A 64 -12.48 -7.77 -12.55
CA LEU A 64 -12.66 -7.12 -11.27
C LEU A 64 -12.91 -5.63 -11.51
N LYS A 65 -14.14 -5.26 -11.85
CA LYS A 65 -14.55 -3.84 -11.83
C LYS A 65 -14.64 -3.37 -10.37
N ASP A 66 -14.20 -2.14 -10.14
CA ASP A 66 -14.24 -1.44 -8.84
C ASP A 66 -15.65 -1.24 -8.29
#